data_AF-A0A523X8B6-F1
#
_entry.id   AF-A0A523X8B6-F1
#
_cell.length_a   1.000
_cell.length_b   1.000
_cell.length_c   1.000
_cell.angle_alpha   90.00
_cell.angle_beta   90.00
_cell.angle_gamma   90.00
#
_symmetry.space_group_name_H-M   'P 1'
#
loop_
_entity.id
_entity.type
_entity.pdbx_description
1 polymer ?
#
loop_
_entity_poly.entity_id
_entity_poly.type
_entity_poly.pdbx_seq_one_letter_code
_entity_poly.pdbx_strand_id
1 'polypeptide(L)'
;MFILNKRMKIIVGSGIITVLITASLGIILPIVINPKMTLVWNPDSLIDETAATYQIKNSVSTSFGSYSPLHIVFTPQIEPTKIGNDLGNVDRQGLAVTTQMKEFLETYGFVIVDEGYENIYRIYNEVDYTGEDIPKFITTDLCLHAYHVLYDISLRILEGERFFFDFETMLLALRDAQIALDSTVSEISVKEALNQNIAYLSVMLYLLN
;
A
#
# COMPACT_ATOMS: atom_id res chain seq x y z
N MET A 1 -35.34 -42.99 -37.68
CA MET A 1 -36.05 -42.45 -36.50
C MET A 1 -35.77 -43.38 -35.32
N PHE A 2 -34.65 -43.18 -34.60
CA PHE A 2 -34.30 -44.03 -33.45
C PHE A 2 -35.11 -43.62 -32.23
N ILE A 3 -36.13 -44.41 -31.89
CA ILE A 3 -36.97 -44.18 -30.71
C ILE A 3 -36.21 -44.72 -29.50
N LEU A 4 -35.43 -43.86 -28.83
CA LEU A 4 -34.77 -44.22 -27.57
C LEU A 4 -35.82 -44.40 -26.46
N ASN A 5 -35.75 -45.55 -25.77
CA ASN A 5 -36.56 -45.88 -24.59
C ASN A 5 -36.33 -44.86 -23.45
N LYS A 6 -37.37 -44.56 -22.65
CA LYS A 6 -37.39 -43.49 -21.62
C LYS A 6 -36.25 -43.60 -20.62
N ARG A 7 -35.83 -44.83 -20.28
CA ARG A 7 -34.67 -45.07 -19.38
C ARG A 7 -33.32 -44.74 -20.02
N MET A 8 -33.17 -44.92 -21.33
CA MET A 8 -31.92 -44.66 -22.05
C MET A 8 -31.70 -43.16 -22.27
N LYS A 9 -32.77 -42.37 -22.45
CA LYS A 9 -32.69 -40.89 -22.50
C LYS A 9 -32.21 -40.28 -21.18
N ILE A 10 -32.60 -40.86 -20.04
CA ILE A 10 -32.20 -40.38 -18.71
C ILE A 10 -30.71 -40.68 -18.45
N ILE A 11 -30.22 -41.85 -18.86
CA ILE A 11 -28.81 -42.22 -18.68
C ILE A 11 -27.89 -41.37 -19.57
N VAL A 12 -28.27 -41.15 -20.84
CA VAL A 12 -27.51 -40.28 -21.75
C VAL A 12 -27.54 -38.82 -21.30
N GLY A 13 -28.67 -38.33 -20.79
CA GLY A 13 -28.78 -36.97 -20.23
C GLY A 13 -27.93 -36.75 -18.98
N SER A 14 -27.89 -37.74 -18.08
CA SER A 14 -27.06 -37.68 -16.86
C SER A 14 -25.56 -37.64 -17.17
N GLY A 15 -25.11 -38.41 -18.17
CA GLY A 15 -23.71 -38.39 -18.62
C GLY A 15 -23.27 -37.05 -19.22
N ILE A 16 -24.13 -36.40 -20.00
CA ILE A 16 -23.83 -35.09 -20.60
C ILE A 16 -23.77 -34.00 -19.51
N ILE A 17 -24.67 -34.05 -18.53
CA ILE A 17 -24.70 -33.08 -17.42
C ILE A 17 -23.47 -33.23 -16.51
N THR A 18 -23.05 -34.47 -16.21
CA THR A 18 -21.85 -34.69 -15.39
C THR A 18 -20.58 -34.21 -16.09
N VAL A 19 -20.44 -34.43 -17.40
CA VAL A 19 -19.29 -33.91 -18.18
C VAL A 19 -19.31 -32.38 -18.25
N LEU A 20 -20.47 -31.76 -18.41
CA LEU A 20 -20.59 -30.29 -18.42
C LEU A 20 -20.25 -29.68 -17.06
N ILE A 21 -20.69 -30.30 -15.96
CA ILE A 21 -20.39 -29.83 -14.61
C ILE A 21 -18.90 -30.00 -14.29
N THR A 22 -18.27 -31.13 -14.63
CA THR A 22 -16.83 -31.32 -14.37
C THR A 22 -15.96 -30.41 -15.24
N ALA A 23 -16.33 -30.18 -16.50
CA ALA A 23 -15.62 -29.24 -17.38
C ALA A 23 -15.76 -27.79 -16.91
N SER A 24 -16.96 -27.36 -16.50
CA SER A 24 -17.16 -26.01 -15.95
C SER A 24 -16.48 -25.82 -14.60
N LEU A 25 -16.51 -26.81 -13.72
CA LEU A 25 -15.85 -26.74 -12.42
C LEU A 25 -14.31 -26.70 -12.56
N GLY A 26 -13.74 -27.41 -13.54
CA GLY A 26 -12.30 -27.35 -13.86
C GLY A 26 -11.84 -26.01 -14.45
N ILE A 27 -12.73 -25.28 -15.13
CA ILE A 27 -12.44 -23.93 -15.67
C ILE A 27 -12.62 -22.86 -14.59
N ILE A 28 -13.62 -23.01 -13.71
CA ILE A 28 -13.98 -21.99 -12.71
C ILE A 28 -13.09 -22.07 -11.45
N LEU A 29 -12.70 -23.28 -10.99
CA LEU A 29 -11.87 -23.42 -9.79
C LEU A 29 -10.55 -22.60 -9.83
N PRO A 30 -9.75 -22.62 -10.90
CA PRO A 30 -8.50 -21.86 -10.92
C PRO A 30 -8.74 -20.33 -10.88
N ILE A 31 -9.87 -19.85 -11.38
CA ILE A 31 -10.23 -18.41 -11.39
C ILE A 31 -10.68 -17.94 -10.00
N VAL A 32 -11.37 -18.79 -9.24
CA VAL A 32 -11.88 -18.45 -7.89
C VAL A 32 -10.83 -18.62 -6.81
N ILE A 33 -9.91 -19.59 -6.94
CA ILE A 33 -8.89 -19.88 -5.92
C ILE A 33 -7.70 -18.94 -6.02
N ASN A 34 -7.45 -18.32 -7.18
CA ASN A 34 -6.34 -17.40 -7.35
C ASN A 34 -6.79 -16.14 -8.09
N PRO A 35 -7.47 -15.19 -7.42
CA PRO A 35 -7.76 -13.88 -8.00
C PRO A 35 -6.47 -13.04 -8.02
N LYS A 36 -5.38 -13.57 -8.55
CA LYS A 36 -4.31 -12.72 -9.07
C LYS A 36 -4.90 -12.09 -10.31
N MET A 37 -5.55 -10.94 -10.10
CA MET A 37 -5.85 -10.00 -11.17
C MET A 37 -4.53 -9.88 -11.95
N THR A 38 -4.49 -10.46 -13.15
CA THR A 38 -3.40 -10.16 -14.07
C THR A 38 -3.53 -8.67 -14.30
N LEU A 39 -2.71 -7.89 -13.60
CA LEU A 39 -2.54 -6.48 -13.86
C LEU A 39 -2.07 -6.41 -15.31
N VAL A 40 -3.01 -6.24 -16.24
CA VAL A 40 -2.73 -5.82 -17.61
C VAL A 40 -2.36 -4.36 -17.49
N TRP A 41 -1.14 -4.12 -17.01
CA TRP A 41 -0.59 -2.79 -16.89
C TRP A 41 -0.29 -2.31 -18.31
N ASN A 42 -1.05 -1.31 -18.77
CA ASN A 42 -0.73 -0.59 -19.98
C ASN A 42 0.08 0.66 -19.58
N PRO A 43 1.40 0.72 -19.86
CA PRO A 43 2.23 1.90 -19.60
C PRO A 43 1.64 3.18 -20.19
N ASP A 44 0.94 3.07 -21.32
CA ASP A 44 0.33 4.19 -22.02
C ASP A 44 -1.04 4.59 -21.47
N SER A 45 -1.53 3.90 -20.43
CA SER A 45 -2.77 4.25 -19.72
C SER A 45 -2.58 5.21 -18.55
N LEU A 46 -1.34 5.66 -18.32
CA LEU A 46 -1.08 6.73 -17.36
C LEU A 46 -1.89 7.96 -17.79
N ILE A 47 -2.70 8.47 -16.86
CA ILE A 47 -3.51 9.67 -17.11
C ILE A 47 -2.51 10.80 -17.31
N ASP A 48 -2.58 11.48 -18.46
CA ASP A 48 -1.82 12.71 -18.70
C ASP A 48 -1.95 13.60 -17.45
N GLU A 49 -0.81 14.05 -16.92
CA GLU A 49 -0.68 14.95 -15.76
C GLU A 49 -0.72 14.33 -14.33
N THR A 50 -0.80 13.00 -14.15
CA THR A 50 -1.00 12.44 -12.78
C THR A 50 0.23 12.16 -11.91
N ALA A 51 1.47 12.17 -12.43
CA ALA A 51 2.65 12.21 -11.56
C ALA A 51 3.93 12.69 -12.30
N ALA A 52 4.61 13.68 -11.71
CA ALA A 52 6.03 14.00 -11.89
C ALA A 52 6.52 14.80 -13.13
N THR A 53 5.77 15.77 -13.67
CA THR A 53 6.35 16.75 -14.64
C THR A 53 6.72 18.11 -14.05
N TYR A 54 6.43 18.38 -12.79
CA TYR A 54 6.81 19.65 -12.16
C TYR A 54 8.27 19.63 -11.67
N GLN A 55 9.17 20.14 -12.50
CA GLN A 55 10.54 20.43 -12.09
C GLN A 55 10.62 21.83 -11.46
N ILE A 56 11.02 21.91 -10.19
CA ILE A 56 11.34 23.18 -9.54
C ILE A 56 12.70 23.64 -10.10
N LYS A 57 12.68 24.51 -11.10
CA LYS A 57 13.90 24.99 -11.78
C LYS A 57 14.61 26.12 -11.05
N ASN A 58 13.89 26.84 -10.19
CA ASN A 58 14.38 28.04 -9.52
C ASN A 58 14.28 27.88 -8.00
N SER A 59 15.12 28.58 -7.26
CA SER A 59 15.02 28.63 -5.80
C SER A 59 13.66 29.19 -5.39
N VAL A 60 12.98 28.53 -4.46
CA VAL A 60 11.69 28.91 -3.92
C VAL A 60 11.87 29.25 -2.45
N SER A 61 11.40 30.41 -2.01
CA SER A 61 11.39 30.79 -0.60
C SER A 61 9.97 30.87 -0.09
N THR A 62 9.72 30.20 1.03
CA THR A 62 8.43 30.18 1.73
C THR A 62 8.61 30.61 3.18
N SER A 63 7.51 30.77 3.93
CA SER A 63 7.56 30.96 5.38
C SER A 63 8.18 29.78 6.14
N PHE A 64 8.14 28.58 5.56
CA PHE A 64 8.70 27.36 6.15
C PHE A 64 10.21 27.21 5.88
N GLY A 65 10.71 27.83 4.81
CA GLY A 65 12.13 27.80 4.46
C GLY A 65 12.39 28.07 2.98
N SER A 66 13.68 28.17 2.65
CA SER A 66 14.16 28.35 1.28
C SER A 66 14.67 27.04 0.72
N TYR A 67 14.13 26.64 -0.43
CA TYR A 67 14.61 25.51 -1.22
C TYR A 67 15.40 26.05 -2.42
N SER A 68 16.62 25.57 -2.61
CA SER A 68 17.38 25.82 -3.83
C SER A 68 17.63 24.49 -4.54
N PRO A 69 17.19 24.33 -5.81
CA PRO A 69 17.43 23.11 -6.56
C PRO A 69 18.92 22.79 -6.62
N LEU A 70 19.26 21.53 -6.37
CA LEU A 70 20.62 21.04 -6.51
C LEU A 70 20.95 20.92 -8.00
N HIS A 71 21.85 21.78 -8.48
CA HIS A 71 22.44 21.64 -9.81
C HIS A 71 23.57 20.62 -9.74
N ILE A 72 23.22 19.33 -9.86
CA ILE A 72 24.20 18.26 -9.88
C ILE A 72 24.81 18.21 -11.28
N VAL A 73 26.01 18.77 -11.44
CA VAL A 73 26.81 18.59 -12.64
C VAL A 73 27.57 17.28 -12.48
N PHE A 74 27.18 16.26 -13.24
CA PHE A 74 27.89 14.99 -13.27
C PHE A 74 28.22 14.60 -14.73
N THR A 75 29.38 13.99 -14.92
CA THR A 75 29.75 13.37 -16.19
C THR A 75 29.45 11.88 -16.07
N PRO A 76 28.42 11.35 -16.76
CA PRO A 76 28.12 9.92 -16.69
C PRO A 76 29.37 9.13 -17.12
N GLN A 77 29.80 8.20 -16.29
CA GLN A 77 30.97 7.35 -16.55
C GLN A 77 30.61 6.10 -17.38
N ILE A 78 29.34 5.99 -17.78
CA ILE A 78 28.78 4.82 -18.45
C ILE A 78 28.15 5.31 -19.75
N GLU A 79 28.56 4.71 -20.86
CA GLU A 79 27.96 4.97 -22.17
C GLU A 79 26.50 4.47 -22.18
N PRO A 80 25.52 5.29 -22.59
CA PRO A 80 24.13 4.88 -22.69
C PRO A 80 24.00 3.66 -23.60
N THR A 81 23.65 2.51 -23.01
CA THR A 81 23.55 1.25 -23.74
C THR A 81 22.08 0.98 -24.06
N LYS A 82 21.77 0.78 -25.34
CA LYS A 82 20.43 0.33 -25.76
C LYS A 82 20.28 -1.16 -25.49
N ILE A 83 19.10 -1.57 -25.03
CA ILE A 83 18.77 -2.99 -24.92
C ILE A 83 18.72 -3.57 -26.33
N GLY A 84 19.52 -4.61 -26.56
CA GLY A 84 19.64 -5.29 -27.83
C GLY A 84 18.48 -6.25 -28.04
N ASN A 85 18.22 -6.57 -29.31
CA ASN A 85 17.20 -7.54 -29.68
C ASN A 85 17.45 -8.88 -28.99
N ASP A 86 16.37 -9.54 -28.58
CA ASP A 86 16.38 -10.80 -27.83
C ASP A 86 17.07 -10.72 -26.45
N LEU A 87 17.22 -9.51 -25.91
CA LEU A 87 18.02 -9.24 -24.71
C LEU A 87 19.47 -9.74 -24.86
N GLY A 88 20.00 -9.78 -26.09
CA GLY A 88 21.29 -10.41 -26.39
C GLY A 88 22.52 -9.76 -25.74
N ASN A 89 22.38 -8.54 -25.21
CA ASN A 89 23.39 -7.81 -24.46
C ASN A 89 23.05 -7.65 -22.96
N VAL A 90 22.05 -8.38 -22.46
CA VAL A 90 21.60 -8.33 -21.06
C VAL A 90 21.92 -9.66 -20.39
N ASP A 91 22.70 -9.61 -19.31
CA ASP A 91 22.84 -10.74 -18.41
C ASP A 91 21.58 -10.88 -17.56
N ARG A 92 20.93 -12.06 -17.63
CA ARG A 92 19.69 -12.35 -16.93
C ARG A 92 19.91 -12.77 -15.47
N GLN A 93 21.16 -13.00 -15.06
CA GLN A 93 21.53 -13.35 -13.68
C GLN A 93 20.71 -14.51 -13.07
N GLY A 94 20.32 -15.49 -13.90
CA GLY A 94 19.51 -16.64 -13.49
C GLY A 94 17.99 -16.42 -13.51
N LEU A 95 17.50 -15.22 -13.81
CA LEU A 95 16.06 -14.94 -13.84
C LEU A 95 15.36 -15.56 -15.05
N ALA A 96 14.21 -16.19 -14.79
CA ALA A 96 13.33 -16.70 -15.83
C ALA A 96 12.56 -15.56 -16.50
N VAL A 97 12.75 -15.37 -17.80
CA VAL A 97 12.09 -14.31 -18.57
C VAL A 97 11.08 -14.95 -19.53
N THR A 98 9.80 -14.64 -19.33
CA THR A 98 8.73 -15.04 -20.25
C THR A 98 8.74 -14.21 -21.53
N THR A 99 8.08 -14.68 -22.59
CA THR A 99 7.96 -13.91 -23.85
C THR A 99 7.34 -12.54 -23.63
N GLN A 100 6.34 -12.43 -22.76
CA GLN A 100 5.71 -11.15 -22.43
C GLN A 100 6.70 -10.24 -21.70
N MET A 101 7.39 -10.73 -20.66
CA MET A 101 8.39 -9.93 -19.94
C MET A 101 9.48 -9.41 -20.88
N LYS A 102 9.91 -10.23 -21.83
CA LYS A 102 10.90 -9.84 -22.84
C LYS A 102 10.43 -8.64 -23.68
N GLU A 103 9.19 -8.68 -24.20
CA GLU A 103 8.64 -7.56 -25.00
C GLU A 103 8.60 -6.25 -24.20
N PHE A 104 8.24 -6.32 -22.92
CA PHE A 104 8.26 -5.17 -22.02
C PHE A 104 9.68 -4.68 -21.73
N LEU A 105 10.63 -5.58 -21.50
CA LEU A 105 12.03 -5.23 -21.27
C LEU A 105 12.67 -4.57 -22.49
N GLU A 106 12.40 -5.06 -23.70
CA GLU A 106 12.92 -4.45 -24.95
C GLU A 106 12.31 -3.07 -25.22
N THR A 107 11.04 -2.87 -24.85
CA THR A 107 10.31 -1.62 -25.12
C THR A 107 10.55 -0.54 -24.06
N TYR A 108 10.47 -0.91 -22.78
CA TYR A 108 10.48 0.04 -21.65
C TYR A 108 11.73 -0.05 -20.79
N GLY A 109 12.53 -1.11 -20.92
CA GLY A 109 13.72 -1.35 -20.10
C GLY A 109 13.45 -1.88 -18.69
N PHE A 110 12.18 -2.05 -18.32
CA PHE A 110 11.76 -2.69 -17.07
C PHE A 110 10.44 -3.42 -17.26
N VAL A 111 10.13 -4.33 -16.34
CA VAL A 111 8.84 -5.03 -16.27
C VAL A 111 8.38 -5.06 -14.82
N ILE A 112 7.08 -4.89 -14.60
CA ILE A 112 6.46 -5.01 -13.28
C ILE A 112 5.90 -6.42 -13.17
N VAL A 113 6.33 -7.14 -12.13
CA VAL A 113 5.89 -8.51 -11.85
C VAL A 113 5.22 -8.54 -10.48
N ASP A 114 3.95 -8.93 -10.45
CA ASP A 114 3.26 -9.18 -9.18
C ASP A 114 3.49 -10.63 -8.74
N GLU A 115 4.43 -10.80 -7.83
CA GLU A 115 4.72 -12.11 -7.23
C GLU A 115 3.78 -12.44 -6.06
N GLY A 116 2.98 -11.48 -5.58
CA GLY A 116 2.05 -11.66 -4.45
C GLY A 116 2.74 -11.63 -3.09
N TYR A 117 3.80 -10.84 -2.95
CA TYR A 117 4.42 -10.60 -1.64
C TYR A 117 3.56 -9.64 -0.82
N GLU A 118 3.10 -10.11 0.35
CA GLU A 118 2.35 -9.28 1.29
C GLU A 118 3.24 -8.35 2.13
N ASN A 119 4.52 -8.67 2.24
CA ASN A 119 5.46 -7.95 3.08
C ASN A 119 6.84 -7.88 2.43
N ILE A 120 7.43 -6.70 2.46
CA ILE A 120 8.81 -6.40 2.05
C ILE A 120 9.84 -7.38 2.65
N TYR A 121 9.64 -7.84 3.88
CA TYR A 121 10.51 -8.81 4.55
C TYR A 121 10.65 -10.11 3.76
N ARG A 122 9.59 -10.56 3.08
CA ARG A 122 9.64 -11.76 2.25
C ARG A 122 10.53 -11.57 1.03
N ILE A 123 10.56 -10.37 0.46
CA ILE A 123 11.44 -10.03 -0.67
C ILE A 123 12.90 -10.08 -0.23
N TYR A 124 13.23 -9.58 0.96
CA TYR A 124 14.62 -9.61 1.45
C TYR A 124 15.11 -11.01 1.78
N ASN A 125 14.29 -11.80 2.47
CA ASN A 125 14.66 -13.14 2.91
C ASN A 125 14.25 -14.22 1.92
N GLU A 126 13.98 -13.85 0.67
CA GLU A 126 13.57 -14.77 -0.37
C GLU A 126 14.55 -15.94 -0.52
N VAL A 127 15.85 -15.67 -0.38
CA VAL A 127 16.92 -16.68 -0.41
C VAL A 127 16.68 -17.79 0.63
N ASP A 128 16.17 -17.46 1.81
CA ASP A 128 15.86 -18.45 2.86
C ASP A 128 14.69 -19.35 2.47
N TYR A 129 13.83 -18.91 1.54
CA TYR A 129 12.65 -19.63 1.08
C TYR A 129 12.87 -20.38 -0.24
N THR A 130 13.62 -19.80 -1.18
CA THR A 130 13.79 -20.33 -2.55
C THR A 130 15.16 -20.97 -2.76
N GLY A 131 16.16 -20.62 -1.94
CA GLY A 131 17.56 -21.01 -2.14
C GLY A 131 18.26 -20.26 -3.27
N GLU A 132 17.60 -19.28 -3.90
CA GLU A 132 18.13 -18.48 -5.01
C GLU A 132 18.49 -17.07 -4.51
N ASP A 133 19.78 -16.71 -4.63
CA ASP A 133 20.24 -15.37 -4.27
C ASP A 133 20.10 -14.41 -5.46
N ILE A 134 18.89 -13.87 -5.61
CA ILE A 134 18.58 -12.89 -6.65
C ILE A 134 19.12 -11.51 -6.20
N PRO A 135 19.91 -10.82 -7.03
CA PRO A 135 20.37 -9.46 -6.73
C PRO A 135 19.20 -8.47 -6.65
N LYS A 136 19.14 -7.72 -5.55
CA LYS A 136 18.03 -6.80 -5.23
C LYS A 136 18.51 -5.36 -5.36
N PHE A 137 17.85 -4.58 -6.22
CA PHE A 137 18.05 -3.13 -6.28
C PHE A 137 17.02 -2.42 -5.40
N ILE A 138 17.50 -1.78 -4.34
CA ILE A 138 16.66 -1.13 -3.33
C ILE A 138 16.66 0.37 -3.58
N THR A 139 15.48 0.92 -3.85
CA THR A 139 15.30 2.37 -3.99
C THR A 139 15.07 3.04 -2.64
N THR A 140 15.24 4.37 -2.60
CA THR A 140 14.96 5.18 -1.41
C THR A 140 13.49 5.13 -0.99
N ASP A 141 12.58 4.87 -1.91
CA ASP A 141 11.13 4.80 -1.64
C ASP A 141 10.81 3.67 -0.65
N LEU A 142 11.58 2.59 -0.72
CA LEU A 142 11.47 1.47 0.19
C LEU A 142 11.87 1.86 1.63
N CYS A 143 12.97 2.59 1.76
CA CYS A 143 13.42 3.14 3.04
C CYS A 143 12.41 4.14 3.59
N LEU A 144 11.84 4.99 2.72
CA LEU A 144 10.81 5.96 3.09
C LEU A 144 9.53 5.26 3.57
N HIS A 145 9.09 4.21 2.88
CA HIS A 145 7.95 3.40 3.30
C HIS A 145 8.19 2.75 4.68
N ALA A 146 9.35 2.10 4.87
CA ALA A 146 9.72 1.50 6.15
C ALA A 146 9.77 2.54 7.28
N TYR A 147 10.27 3.74 6.99
CA TYR A 147 10.26 4.86 7.92
C TYR A 147 8.84 5.26 8.33
N HIS A 148 7.90 5.39 7.38
CA HIS A 148 6.52 5.71 7.69
C HIS A 148 5.86 4.65 8.59
N VAL A 149 6.04 3.37 8.28
CA VAL A 149 5.52 2.27 9.10
C VAL A 149 6.10 2.33 10.52
N LEU A 150 7.41 2.55 10.66
CA LEU A 150 8.06 2.65 11.95
C LEU A 150 7.55 3.85 12.75
N TYR A 151 7.38 4.99 12.09
CA TYR A 151 6.89 6.22 12.72
C TYR A 151 5.47 6.02 13.25
N ASP A 152 4.57 5.45 12.45
CA ASP A 152 3.18 5.17 12.84
C ASP A 152 3.11 4.21 14.04
N ILE A 153 3.91 3.14 14.02
CA ILE A 153 4.00 2.21 15.16
C ILE A 153 4.51 2.93 16.40
N SER A 154 5.54 3.76 16.27
CA SER A 154 6.12 4.51 17.38
C SER A 154 5.10 5.46 18.00
N LEU A 155 4.33 6.18 17.18
CA LEU A 155 3.24 7.04 17.65
C LEU A 155 2.15 6.23 18.34
N ARG A 156 1.71 5.12 17.76
CA ARG A 156 0.67 4.27 18.37
C ARG A 156 1.08 3.76 19.75
N ILE A 157 2.34 3.36 19.90
CA ILE A 157 2.89 2.93 21.19
C ILE A 157 2.92 4.10 22.17
N LEU A 158 3.46 5.26 21.76
CA LEU A 158 3.51 6.45 22.62
C LEU A 158 2.12 6.92 23.05
N GLU A 159 1.15 6.90 22.14
CA GLU A 159 -0.23 7.26 22.41
C GLU A 159 -0.85 6.29 23.42
N GLY A 160 -0.77 4.99 23.18
CA GLY A 160 -1.39 3.99 24.05
C GLY A 160 -0.71 3.80 25.40
N GLU A 161 0.63 3.88 25.46
CA GLU A 161 1.39 3.58 26.67
C GLU A 161 1.69 4.82 27.53
N ARG A 162 1.62 6.02 26.95
CA ARG A 162 2.03 7.24 27.67
C ARG A 162 1.04 8.39 27.53
N PHE A 163 0.80 8.87 26.32
CA PHE A 163 -0.01 10.08 26.14
C PHE A 163 -1.45 9.88 26.59
N PHE A 164 -2.02 8.68 26.44
CA PHE A 164 -3.36 8.37 26.93
C PHE A 164 -3.50 8.67 28.43
N PHE A 165 -2.63 8.10 29.27
CA PHE A 165 -2.69 8.26 30.72
C PHE A 165 -2.36 9.69 31.17
N ASP A 166 -1.35 10.30 30.55
CA ASP A 166 -0.97 11.68 30.84
C ASP A 166 -2.11 12.66 30.48
N PHE A 167 -2.78 12.43 29.34
CA PHE A 167 -3.90 13.24 28.87
C PHE A 167 -5.14 13.07 29.74
N GLU A 168 -5.47 11.83 30.13
CA GLU A 168 -6.57 11.55 31.08
C GLU A 168 -6.33 12.27 32.41
N THR A 169 -5.13 12.12 32.98
CA THR A 169 -4.75 12.74 34.25
C THR A 169 -4.86 14.26 34.17
N MET A 170 -4.38 14.86 33.08
CA MET A 170 -4.47 16.30 32.84
C MET A 170 -5.92 16.77 32.74
N LEU A 171 -6.77 16.07 31.98
CA LEU A 171 -8.17 16.43 31.81
C LEU A 171 -8.97 16.31 33.12
N LEU A 172 -8.72 15.27 33.92
CA LEU A 172 -9.31 15.11 35.24
C LEU A 172 -8.91 16.27 36.16
N ALA A 173 -7.62 16.57 36.25
CA ALA A 173 -7.11 17.66 37.08
C ALA A 173 -7.68 19.03 36.67
N LEU A 174 -7.78 19.30 35.36
CA LEU A 174 -8.39 20.53 34.85
C LEU A 174 -9.87 20.60 35.22
N ARG A 175 -10.64 19.53 34.99
CA ARG A 175 -12.08 19.50 35.31
C ARG A 175 -12.32 19.71 36.80
N ASP A 176 -11.57 19.01 37.65
CA ASP A 176 -11.73 19.07 39.11
C ASP A 176 -11.35 20.46 39.65
N ALA A 177 -10.33 21.10 39.09
CA ALA A 177 -9.98 22.49 39.41
C ALA A 177 -11.10 23.47 39.04
N GLN A 178 -11.74 23.30 37.89
CA GLN A 178 -12.89 24.13 37.48
C GLN A 178 -14.11 23.89 38.41
N ILE A 179 -14.39 22.63 38.78
CA ILE A 179 -15.46 22.30 39.73
C ILE A 179 -15.21 22.96 41.09
N ALA A 180 -13.98 22.96 41.58
CA ALA A 180 -13.63 23.59 42.86
C ALA A 180 -13.91 25.12 42.86
N LEU A 181 -13.71 25.78 41.72
CA LEU A 181 -13.96 27.22 41.55
C LEU A 181 -15.45 27.58 41.59
N ASP A 182 -16.37 26.64 41.33
CA ASP A 182 -17.82 26.94 41.28
C ASP A 182 -18.37 27.52 42.59
N SER A 183 -17.74 27.16 43.71
CA SER A 183 -18.08 27.63 45.06
C SER A 183 -17.55 29.02 45.41
N THR A 184 -16.58 29.55 44.65
CA THR A 184 -15.90 30.82 44.92
C THR A 184 -16.30 31.95 43.97
N VAL A 185 -16.83 31.62 42.79
CA VAL A 185 -17.25 32.59 41.78
C VAL A 185 -18.69 33.05 42.03
N SER A 186 -18.88 34.36 42.16
CA SER A 186 -20.18 35.00 42.37
C SER A 186 -20.75 35.69 41.12
N GLU A 187 -19.91 35.98 40.12
CA GLU A 187 -20.32 36.62 38.88
C GLU A 187 -21.01 35.62 37.94
N ILE A 188 -22.22 35.97 37.46
CA ILE A 188 -23.08 35.09 36.66
C ILE A 188 -22.42 34.70 35.32
N SER A 189 -21.82 35.68 34.64
CA SER A 189 -21.12 35.49 33.35
C SER A 189 -19.98 34.47 33.46
N VAL A 190 -19.19 34.57 34.52
CA VAL A 190 -18.05 33.69 34.80
C VAL A 190 -18.54 32.29 35.19
N LYS A 191 -19.64 32.19 35.95
CA LYS A 191 -20.24 30.90 36.32
C LYS A 191 -20.80 30.14 35.11
N GLU A 192 -21.38 30.85 34.14
CA GLU A 192 -21.84 30.24 32.88
C GLU A 192 -20.67 29.72 32.04
N ALA A 193 -19.60 30.51 31.88
CA ALA A 193 -18.39 30.06 31.20
C ALA A 193 -17.73 28.86 31.89
N LEU A 194 -17.72 28.86 33.23
CA LEU A 194 -17.21 27.75 34.05
C LEU A 194 -17.97 26.45 33.79
N ASN A 195 -19.30 26.52 33.78
CA ASN A 195 -20.16 25.36 33.49
C ASN A 195 -19.94 24.80 32.09
N GLN A 196 -19.75 25.67 31.09
CA GLN A 196 -19.43 25.25 29.72
C GLN A 196 -18.07 24.54 29.65
N ASN A 197 -17.05 25.06 30.34
CA ASN A 197 -15.73 24.43 30.40
C ASN A 197 -15.78 23.05 31.06
N ILE A 198 -16.50 22.92 32.18
CA ILE A 198 -16.69 21.64 32.87
C ILE A 198 -17.41 20.65 31.95
N ALA A 199 -18.46 21.09 31.24
CA ALA A 199 -19.18 20.25 30.29
C ALA A 199 -18.27 19.78 29.14
N TYR A 200 -17.48 20.68 28.57
CA TYR A 200 -16.56 20.37 27.48
C TYR A 200 -15.49 19.36 27.90
N LEU A 201 -14.84 19.58 29.06
CA LEU A 201 -13.85 18.65 29.62
C LEU A 201 -14.47 17.30 29.98
N SER A 202 -15.72 17.29 30.47
CA SER A 202 -16.43 16.04 30.79
C SER A 202 -16.74 15.23 29.53
N VAL A 203 -17.11 15.88 28.43
CA VAL A 203 -17.30 15.22 27.13
C VAL A 203 -15.97 14.66 26.62
N MET A 204 -14.88 15.42 26.72
CA MET A 204 -13.55 14.92 26.33
C MET A 204 -13.16 13.65 27.11
N LEU A 205 -13.34 13.65 28.43
CA LEU A 205 -13.09 12.48 29.28
C LEU A 205 -14.00 11.30 28.94
N TYR A 206 -15.25 11.57 28.57
CA TYR A 206 -16.19 10.53 28.14
C TYR A 206 -15.80 9.91 26.79
N LEU A 207 -15.24 10.69 25.86
CA LEU A 207 -14.78 10.18 24.57
C LEU A 207 -13.42 9.45 24.65
N LEU A 208 -12.65 9.73 25.70
CA LEU A 208 -11.36 9.10 25.95
C LEU A 208 -11.52 7.69 26.56
N ASN A 209 -12.58 7.45 27.33
CA ASN A 209 -12.93 6.15 27.93
C ASN A 209 -13.85 5.31 27.03
#